data_AF-A0A957T415-F1
#
_entry.id   AF-A0A957T415-F1
#
_cell.length_a   1.000
_cell.length_b   1.000
_cell.length_c   1.000
_cell.angle_alpha   90.00
_cell.angle_beta   90.00
_cell.angle_gamma   90.00
#
_symmetry.space_group_name_H-M   'P 1'
#
loop_
_entity.id
_entity.type
_entity.pdbx_description
1 polymer ?
#
loop_
_entity_poly.entity_id
_entity_poly.type
_entity_poly.pdbx_seq_one_letter_code
_entity_poly.pdbx_strand_id
1 'polypeptide(L)'
;SNFESLMGVTYVVKSELSAYLDGMEATESVVTADDVAVLLGLPVLAVVDGAVTPATLSDAEIDAAVAQVPTGGILNRNLGSLLEPLPFEAWKLTWNQAVTLRTHLGIEQEVADFDVILSIFAPPPDSVQSADPSVMYSGGVYGRGALAMHALRVRVGDETFFAILQTYFERFGGAVASSDDFVAVATDVSDQDLSGFFEAWLKDPLMPDIPEMGLFKENYR
;
A
#
# COMPACT_ATOMS: atom_id res chain seq x y z
N SER A 1 -11.81 1.52 -5.46
CA SER A 1 -10.82 1.06 -4.47
C SER A 1 -10.57 -0.42 -4.72
N ASN A 2 -9.33 -0.81 -5.01
CA ASN A 2 -8.94 -2.21 -5.11
C ASN A 2 -8.30 -2.68 -3.79
N PHE A 3 -8.10 -3.97 -3.63
CA PHE A 3 -7.51 -4.54 -2.42
C PHE A 3 -6.14 -3.92 -2.09
N GLU A 4 -5.31 -3.66 -3.09
CA GLU A 4 -4.02 -2.97 -2.93
C GLU A 4 -4.17 -1.54 -2.36
N SER A 5 -5.23 -0.81 -2.71
CA SER A 5 -5.54 0.51 -2.12
C SER A 5 -5.87 0.41 -0.62
N LEU A 6 -6.52 -0.67 -0.19
CA LEU A 6 -6.77 -0.94 1.24
C LEU A 6 -5.47 -1.30 1.98
N MET A 7 -4.53 -1.95 1.29
CA MET A 7 -3.17 -2.23 1.78
C MET A 7 -2.27 -0.99 1.79
N GLY A 8 -2.78 0.22 1.53
CA GLY A 8 -1.94 1.42 1.49
C GLY A 8 -0.98 1.46 0.30
N VAL A 9 -1.23 0.71 -0.76
CA VAL A 9 -0.51 0.79 -2.03
C VAL A 9 -1.34 1.58 -3.05
N THR A 10 -0.74 2.57 -3.68
CA THR A 10 -1.38 3.42 -4.68
C THR A 10 -0.53 3.48 -5.94
N TYR A 11 -1.20 3.67 -7.08
CA TYR A 11 -0.56 3.85 -8.36
C TYR A 11 -0.73 5.29 -8.79
N VAL A 12 0.39 5.93 -9.15
CA VAL A 12 0.39 7.28 -9.72
C VAL A 12 0.85 7.16 -11.15
N VAL A 13 -0.06 7.32 -12.11
CA VAL A 13 0.28 7.24 -13.53
C VAL A 13 0.95 8.54 -13.95
N LYS A 14 2.07 8.44 -14.67
CA LYS A 14 2.89 9.58 -15.11
C LYS A 14 2.07 10.60 -15.90
N SER A 15 1.28 10.12 -16.86
CA SER A 15 0.44 10.96 -17.73
C SER A 15 -0.70 11.65 -16.98
N GLU A 16 -1.36 10.94 -16.06
CA GLU A 16 -2.42 11.51 -15.22
C GLU A 16 -1.88 12.56 -14.24
N LEU A 17 -0.73 12.30 -13.63
CA LEU A 17 -0.05 13.26 -12.76
C LEU A 17 0.34 14.52 -13.53
N SER A 18 0.89 14.36 -14.73
CA SER A 18 1.27 15.50 -15.59
C SER A 18 0.06 16.36 -15.93
N ALA A 19 -1.05 15.73 -16.36
CA ALA A 19 -2.29 16.43 -16.66
C ALA A 19 -2.89 17.13 -15.43
N TYR A 20 -2.78 16.51 -14.24
CA TYR A 20 -3.20 17.12 -12.98
C TYR A 20 -2.38 18.38 -12.68
N LEU A 21 -1.05 18.30 -12.76
CA LEU A 21 -0.14 19.41 -12.47
C LEU A 21 -0.30 20.56 -13.48
N ASP A 22 -0.54 20.26 -14.75
CA ASP A 22 -0.83 21.26 -15.80
C ASP A 22 -2.09 22.07 -15.49
N GLY A 23 -3.10 21.43 -14.89
CA GLY A 23 -4.36 22.07 -14.53
C GLY A 23 -4.33 22.91 -13.24
N MET A 24 -3.21 22.94 -12.52
CA MET A 24 -3.10 23.68 -11.25
C MET A 24 -2.81 25.17 -11.49
N GLU A 25 -3.84 26.01 -11.43
CA GLU A 25 -3.72 27.46 -11.66
C GLU A 25 -3.18 28.29 -10.47
N ALA A 26 -3.16 27.77 -9.23
CA ALA A 26 -2.94 28.61 -8.03
C ALA A 26 -1.89 28.13 -7.00
N THR A 27 -1.27 26.95 -7.17
CA THR A 27 -0.29 26.37 -6.23
C THR A 27 0.95 25.88 -6.98
N GLU A 28 1.64 26.83 -7.61
CA GLU A 28 2.94 26.58 -8.23
C GLU A 28 4.00 26.42 -7.15
N SER A 29 4.59 25.23 -7.10
CA SER A 29 5.71 24.92 -6.23
C SER A 29 6.96 24.68 -7.07
N VAL A 30 8.10 25.10 -6.55
CA VAL A 30 9.40 24.83 -7.16
C VAL A 30 9.83 23.42 -6.78
N VAL A 31 10.14 22.60 -7.79
CA VAL A 31 10.73 21.27 -7.69
C VAL A 31 12.21 21.41 -8.03
N THR A 32 13.06 21.17 -7.04
CA THR A 32 14.52 21.26 -7.17
C THR A 32 15.12 19.99 -7.78
N ALA A 33 16.42 20.05 -8.07
CA ALA A 33 17.18 18.88 -8.53
C ALA A 33 17.14 17.73 -7.51
N ASP A 34 17.21 18.05 -6.21
CA ASP A 34 17.13 17.07 -5.12
C ASP A 34 15.74 16.45 -5.04
N ASP A 35 14.68 17.25 -5.22
CA ASP A 35 13.30 16.76 -5.25
C ASP A 35 13.10 15.76 -6.41
N VAL A 36 13.62 16.08 -7.60
CA VAL A 36 13.58 15.16 -8.75
C VAL A 36 14.32 13.85 -8.45
N ALA A 37 15.51 13.92 -7.83
CA ALA A 37 16.25 12.72 -7.46
C ALA A 37 15.45 11.83 -6.49
N VAL A 38 14.80 12.42 -5.47
CA VAL A 38 13.93 11.69 -4.55
C VAL A 38 12.75 11.04 -5.28
N LEU A 39 12.06 11.79 -6.15
CA LEU A 39 10.89 11.30 -6.89
C LEU A 39 11.23 10.14 -7.83
N LEU A 40 12.37 10.20 -8.51
CA LEU A 40 12.82 9.15 -9.44
C LEU A 40 13.44 7.94 -8.72
N GLY A 41 13.82 8.09 -7.45
CA GLY A 41 14.22 6.98 -6.59
C GLY A 41 13.05 6.17 -6.02
N LEU A 42 11.81 6.62 -6.18
CA LEU A 42 10.62 5.88 -5.75
C LEU A 42 10.36 4.65 -6.64
N PRO A 43 9.67 3.60 -6.14
CA PRO A 43 9.39 2.42 -6.94
C PRO A 43 8.48 2.72 -8.14
N VAL A 44 8.90 2.27 -9.32
CA VAL A 44 8.21 2.50 -10.59
C VAL A 44 7.78 1.20 -11.25
N LEU A 45 6.91 1.33 -12.24
CA LEU A 45 6.51 0.26 -13.15
C LEU A 45 6.89 0.63 -14.56
N ALA A 46 7.62 -0.25 -15.23
CA ALA A 46 7.95 -0.13 -16.65
C ALA A 46 6.94 -0.89 -17.52
N VAL A 47 6.78 -0.44 -18.76
CA VAL A 47 6.05 -1.18 -19.79
C VAL A 47 7.07 -1.86 -20.70
N VAL A 48 7.14 -3.18 -20.63
CA VAL A 48 7.98 -4.02 -21.50
C VAL A 48 7.05 -4.89 -22.33
N ASP A 49 7.05 -4.70 -23.65
CA ASP A 49 6.19 -5.45 -24.59
C ASP A 49 4.68 -5.44 -24.22
N GLY A 50 4.20 -4.31 -23.67
CA GLY A 50 2.81 -4.16 -23.24
C GLY A 50 2.49 -4.74 -21.86
N ALA A 51 3.45 -5.39 -21.20
CA ALA A 51 3.33 -5.84 -19.82
C ALA A 51 3.88 -4.80 -18.84
N VAL A 52 3.08 -4.45 -17.82
CA VAL A 52 3.49 -3.57 -16.73
C VAL A 52 4.23 -4.40 -15.68
N THR A 53 5.50 -4.08 -15.40
CA THR A 53 6.35 -4.83 -14.46
C THR A 53 7.07 -3.91 -13.48
N PRO A 54 7.37 -4.36 -12.24
CA PRO A 54 8.22 -3.61 -11.32
C PRO A 54 9.56 -3.27 -11.95
N ALA A 55 9.97 -2.02 -11.79
CA ALA A 55 11.22 -1.51 -12.32
C ALA A 55 11.87 -0.52 -11.35
N THR A 56 13.13 -0.23 -11.63
CA THR A 56 13.95 0.77 -10.95
C THR A 56 14.71 1.53 -12.01
N LEU A 57 14.70 2.85 -11.95
CA LEU A 57 15.54 3.67 -12.81
C LEU A 57 17.01 3.48 -12.39
N SER A 58 17.90 3.43 -13.37
CA SER A 58 19.34 3.41 -13.13
C SER A 58 19.83 4.79 -12.66
N ASP A 59 20.93 4.81 -11.92
CA ASP A 59 21.57 6.07 -11.48
C ASP A 59 21.84 7.00 -12.67
N ALA A 60 22.24 6.46 -13.82
CA ALA A 60 22.49 7.24 -15.03
C ALA A 60 21.22 7.92 -15.59
N GLU A 61 20.06 7.26 -15.52
CA GLU A 61 18.77 7.85 -15.93
C GLU A 61 18.33 8.93 -14.97
N ILE A 62 18.50 8.71 -13.66
CA ILE A 62 18.20 9.69 -12.62
C ILE A 62 19.12 10.91 -12.78
N ASP A 63 20.43 10.71 -12.88
CA ASP A 63 21.42 11.78 -13.05
C ASP A 63 21.15 12.61 -14.32
N ALA A 64 20.76 11.95 -15.41
CA ALA A 64 20.43 12.63 -16.66
C ALA A 64 19.16 13.48 -16.56
N ALA A 65 18.16 13.05 -15.78
CA ALA A 65 16.97 13.86 -15.51
C ALA A 65 17.29 15.02 -14.55
N VAL A 66 18.03 14.75 -13.48
CA VAL A 66 18.48 15.77 -12.50
C VAL A 66 19.30 16.87 -13.18
N ALA A 67 20.18 16.52 -14.12
CA ALA A 67 20.99 17.47 -14.87
C ALA A 67 20.19 18.43 -15.76
N GLN A 68 18.93 18.10 -16.09
CA GLN A 68 18.02 18.99 -16.84
C GLN A 68 17.32 20.01 -15.93
N VAL A 69 17.39 19.86 -14.61
CA VAL A 69 16.80 20.78 -13.65
C VAL A 69 17.74 21.97 -13.43
N PRO A 70 17.31 23.22 -13.71
CA PRO A 70 18.12 24.40 -13.44
C PRO A 70 18.42 24.56 -11.94
N THR A 71 19.47 25.32 -11.58
CA THR A 71 19.81 25.59 -10.16
C THR A 71 18.66 26.20 -9.36
N GLY A 72 17.75 26.92 -10.02
CA GLY A 72 16.55 27.49 -9.39
C GLY A 72 15.34 26.54 -9.34
N GLY A 73 15.49 25.29 -9.77
CA GLY A 73 14.42 24.31 -9.92
C GLY A 73 13.57 24.52 -11.17
N ILE A 74 12.55 23.66 -11.30
CA ILE A 74 11.45 23.79 -12.26
C ILE A 74 10.14 24.00 -11.51
N LEU A 75 9.14 24.57 -12.15
CA LEU A 75 7.79 24.55 -11.59
C LEU A 75 7.23 23.13 -11.66
N ASN A 76 6.47 22.70 -10.66
CA ASN A 76 5.83 21.39 -10.59
C ASN A 76 5.02 21.05 -11.86
N ARG A 77 4.29 22.00 -12.45
CA ARG A 77 3.61 21.81 -13.76
C ARG A 77 4.53 21.41 -14.91
N ASN A 78 5.80 21.82 -14.88
CA ASN A 78 6.75 21.48 -15.93
C ASN A 78 7.40 20.10 -15.73
N LEU A 79 7.07 19.40 -14.64
CA LEU A 79 7.63 18.09 -14.34
C LEU A 79 7.24 17.04 -15.40
N GLY A 80 6.03 17.13 -15.98
CA GLY A 80 5.57 16.17 -16.99
C GLY A 80 6.54 16.00 -18.16
N SER A 81 7.04 17.12 -18.69
CA SER A 81 8.03 17.12 -19.78
C SER A 81 9.36 16.48 -19.39
N LEU A 82 9.76 16.57 -18.12
CA LEU A 82 10.97 15.92 -17.61
C LEU A 82 10.80 14.40 -17.48
N LEU A 83 9.59 13.96 -17.11
CA LEU A 83 9.27 12.55 -16.88
C LEU A 83 8.97 11.79 -18.19
N GLU A 84 8.44 12.47 -19.21
CA GLU A 84 8.05 11.90 -20.50
C GLU A 84 9.09 10.91 -21.08
N PRO A 85 10.39 11.28 -21.23
CA PRO A 85 11.38 10.40 -21.85
C PRO A 85 11.80 9.20 -20.99
N LEU A 86 11.44 9.16 -19.69
CA LEU A 86 11.88 8.11 -18.78
C LEU A 86 11.09 6.81 -19.00
N PRO A 87 11.74 5.63 -18.93
CA PRO A 87 11.15 4.34 -19.32
C PRO A 87 10.27 3.71 -18.23
N PHE A 88 9.34 4.50 -17.69
CA PHE A 88 8.31 4.01 -16.77
C PHE A 88 6.97 4.71 -17.03
N GLU A 89 5.88 4.03 -16.66
CA GLU A 89 4.51 4.49 -16.90
C GLU A 89 3.83 5.00 -15.63
N ALA A 90 4.12 4.36 -14.49
CA ALA A 90 3.52 4.71 -13.22
C ALA A 90 4.48 4.47 -12.06
N TRP A 91 4.27 5.17 -10.96
CA TRP A 91 4.80 4.76 -9.67
C TRP A 91 3.88 3.74 -9.01
N LYS A 92 4.46 2.74 -8.34
CA LYS A 92 3.76 1.86 -7.41
C LYS A 92 4.23 2.21 -6.00
N LEU A 93 3.43 3.00 -5.29
CA LEU A 93 3.85 3.63 -4.04
C LEU A 93 3.13 3.02 -2.86
N THR A 94 3.85 2.85 -1.75
CA THR A 94 3.19 2.81 -0.44
C THR A 94 2.59 4.19 -0.13
N TRP A 95 1.75 4.25 0.91
CA TRP A 95 1.12 5.50 1.31
C TRP A 95 2.15 6.56 1.68
N ASN A 96 3.20 6.19 2.43
CA ASN A 96 4.26 7.13 2.81
C ASN A 96 5.04 7.62 1.60
N GLN A 97 5.33 6.74 0.64
CA GLN A 97 5.96 7.16 -0.61
C GLN A 97 5.05 8.07 -1.45
N ALA A 98 3.73 7.88 -1.39
CA ALA A 98 2.78 8.76 -2.05
C ALA A 98 2.65 10.12 -1.34
N VAL A 99 2.85 10.18 -0.02
CA VAL A 99 2.98 11.42 0.74
C VAL A 99 4.29 12.12 0.35
N THR A 100 5.42 11.41 0.37
CA THR A 100 6.73 11.90 -0.10
C THR A 100 6.59 12.52 -1.50
N LEU A 101 5.99 11.79 -2.45
CA LEU A 101 5.77 12.29 -3.80
C LEU A 101 5.01 13.62 -3.79
N ARG A 102 3.86 13.71 -3.09
CA ARG A 102 3.05 14.94 -3.06
C ARG A 102 3.76 16.10 -2.36
N THR A 103 4.49 15.84 -1.29
CA THR A 103 5.27 16.83 -0.55
C THR A 103 6.33 17.47 -1.44
N HIS A 104 7.11 16.67 -2.17
CA HIS A 104 8.14 17.17 -3.09
C HIS A 104 7.57 17.86 -4.33
N LEU A 105 6.28 17.65 -4.64
CA LEU A 105 5.55 18.39 -5.68
C LEU A 105 4.87 19.66 -5.16
N GLY A 106 4.94 19.91 -3.84
CA GLY A 106 4.27 21.01 -3.16
C GLY A 106 2.75 21.00 -3.38
N ILE A 107 2.15 19.81 -3.42
CA ILE A 107 0.71 19.62 -3.45
C ILE A 107 0.23 19.63 -2.00
N GLU A 108 -0.41 20.71 -1.55
CA GLU A 108 -0.98 20.82 -0.21
C GLU A 108 -2.02 19.72 0.04
N GLN A 109 -1.95 19.06 1.21
CA GLN A 109 -3.04 18.27 1.75
C GLN A 109 -3.13 18.39 3.27
N GLU A 110 -4.37 18.45 3.77
CA GLU A 110 -4.71 17.80 5.04
C GLU A 110 -4.55 16.29 4.84
N VAL A 111 -3.36 15.77 5.13
CA VAL A 111 -3.18 14.33 5.21
C VAL A 111 -3.92 13.88 6.47
N ALA A 112 -4.90 12.98 6.33
CA ALA A 112 -5.52 12.37 7.51
C ALA A 112 -4.40 11.77 8.36
N ASP A 113 -4.36 12.14 9.65
CA ASP A 113 -3.38 11.63 10.59
C ASP A 113 -3.35 10.09 10.48
N PHE A 114 -2.17 9.50 10.52
CA PHE A 114 -2.06 8.05 10.46
C PHE A 114 -2.87 7.37 11.56
N ASP A 115 -2.97 8.00 12.74
CA ASP A 115 -3.84 7.52 13.82
C ASP A 115 -5.33 7.53 13.41
N VAL A 116 -5.76 8.49 12.59
CA VAL A 116 -7.11 8.51 12.00
C VAL A 116 -7.28 7.38 10.99
N ILE A 117 -6.28 7.09 10.16
CA ILE A 117 -6.33 5.98 9.21
C ILE A 117 -6.37 4.63 9.93
N LEU A 118 -5.52 4.43 10.94
CA LEU A 118 -5.54 3.23 11.77
C LEU A 118 -6.85 3.10 12.55
N SER A 119 -7.48 4.21 12.95
CA SER A 119 -8.78 4.17 13.62
C SER A 119 -9.88 3.55 12.75
N ILE A 120 -9.76 3.60 11.41
CA ILE A 120 -10.69 2.93 10.49
C ILE A 120 -10.57 1.41 10.62
N PHE A 121 -9.37 0.90 10.92
CA PHE A 121 -9.07 -0.51 11.12
C PHE A 121 -9.11 -0.94 12.60
N ALA A 122 -9.47 0.00 13.49
CA ALA A 122 -9.73 -0.28 14.88
C ALA A 122 -11.24 -0.49 15.11
N PRO A 123 -11.64 -1.29 16.11
CA PRO A 123 -10.80 -2.10 17.00
C PRO A 123 -10.50 -3.49 16.37
N PRO A 124 -9.56 -4.29 16.93
CA PRO A 124 -9.26 -5.64 16.42
C PRO A 124 -10.53 -6.52 16.33
N PRO A 125 -10.61 -7.43 15.34
CA PRO A 125 -11.81 -8.26 15.12
C PRO A 125 -12.34 -8.95 16.39
N ASP A 126 -11.47 -9.54 17.21
CA ASP A 126 -11.89 -10.31 18.39
C ASP A 126 -12.43 -9.43 19.54
N SER A 127 -12.16 -8.12 19.49
CA SER A 127 -12.71 -7.17 20.46
C SER A 127 -14.14 -6.72 20.14
N VAL A 128 -14.65 -7.05 18.95
CA VAL A 128 -16.02 -6.72 18.54
C VAL A 128 -16.99 -7.72 19.17
N GLN A 129 -17.43 -7.42 20.39
CA GLN A 129 -18.45 -8.18 21.11
C GLN A 129 -19.77 -7.42 21.18
N SER A 130 -20.30 -7.03 20.01
CA SER A 130 -21.56 -6.31 19.89
C SER A 130 -22.44 -6.92 18.81
N ALA A 131 -23.74 -7.03 19.07
CA ALA A 131 -24.74 -7.38 18.06
C ALA A 131 -25.20 -6.17 17.24
N ASP A 132 -24.62 -4.97 17.48
CA ASP A 132 -24.88 -3.77 16.70
C ASP A 132 -24.30 -3.93 15.28
N PRO A 133 -25.12 -3.89 14.22
CA PRO A 133 -24.65 -3.98 12.85
C PRO A 133 -23.56 -2.97 12.50
N SER A 134 -23.64 -1.74 13.01
CA SER A 134 -22.63 -0.70 12.71
C SER A 134 -21.23 -1.05 13.25
N VAL A 135 -21.16 -1.90 14.27
CA VAL A 135 -19.91 -2.37 14.87
C VAL A 135 -19.47 -3.69 14.24
N MET A 136 -20.40 -4.61 13.97
CA MET A 136 -20.13 -5.90 13.30
C MET A 136 -19.65 -5.72 11.85
N TYR A 137 -20.14 -4.69 11.17
CA TYR A 137 -19.76 -4.34 9.79
C TYR A 137 -18.76 -3.18 9.73
N SER A 138 -17.99 -2.97 10.80
CA SER A 138 -17.01 -1.89 10.89
C SER A 138 -15.77 -2.13 10.01
N GLY A 139 -15.02 -1.06 9.76
CA GLY A 139 -13.73 -1.12 9.05
C GLY A 139 -12.69 -1.99 9.76
N GLY A 140 -12.75 -2.13 11.09
CA GLY A 140 -11.92 -3.08 11.84
C GLY A 140 -12.22 -4.53 11.47
N VAL A 141 -13.49 -4.91 11.35
CA VAL A 141 -13.86 -6.29 10.98
C VAL A 141 -13.57 -6.56 9.50
N TYR A 142 -14.03 -5.68 8.60
CA TYR A 142 -13.92 -5.90 7.15
C TYR A 142 -12.54 -5.55 6.60
N GLY A 143 -12.02 -4.37 6.96
CA GLY A 143 -10.72 -3.90 6.50
C GLY A 143 -9.60 -4.72 7.11
N ARG A 144 -9.44 -4.70 8.43
CA ARG A 144 -8.34 -5.42 9.10
C ARG A 144 -8.42 -6.93 8.89
N GLY A 145 -9.63 -7.51 8.86
CA GLY A 145 -9.82 -8.93 8.52
C GLY A 145 -9.32 -9.26 7.11
N ALA A 146 -9.61 -8.41 6.12
CA ALA A 146 -9.13 -8.61 4.76
C ALA A 146 -7.60 -8.44 4.66
N LEU A 147 -7.01 -7.48 5.39
CA LEU A 147 -5.56 -7.32 5.51
C LEU A 147 -4.91 -8.57 6.12
N ALA A 148 -5.47 -9.12 7.20
CA ALA A 148 -4.98 -10.32 7.87
C ALA A 148 -4.98 -11.54 6.94
N MET A 149 -6.05 -11.72 6.14
CA MET A 149 -6.13 -12.81 5.17
C MET A 149 -5.07 -12.71 4.07
N HIS A 150 -4.76 -11.50 3.61
CA HIS A 150 -3.71 -11.32 2.61
C HIS A 150 -2.30 -11.42 3.19
N ALA A 151 -2.07 -10.90 4.39
CA ALA A 151 -0.82 -11.11 5.11
C ALA A 151 -0.57 -12.61 5.34
N LEU A 152 -1.61 -13.38 5.66
CA LEU A 152 -1.52 -14.84 5.76
C LEU A 152 -1.12 -15.44 4.42
N ARG A 153 -1.79 -15.06 3.32
CA ARG A 153 -1.46 -15.52 1.96
C ARG A 153 0.00 -15.30 1.61
N VAL A 154 0.53 -14.12 1.89
CA VAL A 154 1.94 -13.81 1.63
C VAL A 154 2.87 -14.63 2.53
N ARG A 155 2.51 -14.79 3.80
CA ARG A 155 3.30 -15.52 4.80
C ARG A 155 3.45 -17.01 4.50
N VAL A 156 2.39 -17.66 4.01
CA VAL A 156 2.34 -19.12 3.76
C VAL A 156 2.50 -19.48 2.28
N GLY A 157 2.44 -18.49 1.40
CA GLY A 157 2.45 -18.66 -0.06
C GLY A 157 1.07 -18.99 -0.64
N ASP A 158 0.90 -18.69 -1.93
CA ASP A 158 -0.37 -18.82 -2.65
C ASP A 158 -0.95 -20.25 -2.61
N GLU A 159 -0.13 -21.25 -2.92
CA GLU A 159 -0.57 -22.65 -2.97
C GLU A 159 -1.10 -23.12 -1.62
N THR A 160 -0.31 -22.92 -0.55
CA THR A 160 -0.70 -23.25 0.82
C THR A 160 -1.94 -22.48 1.25
N PHE A 161 -2.03 -21.19 0.91
CA PHE A 161 -3.18 -20.36 1.26
C PHE A 161 -4.48 -20.89 0.66
N PHE A 162 -4.48 -21.22 -0.63
CA PHE A 162 -5.66 -21.81 -1.26
C PHE A 162 -5.97 -23.22 -0.72
N ALA A 163 -4.96 -24.01 -0.35
CA ALA A 163 -5.16 -25.28 0.33
C ALA A 163 -5.81 -25.11 1.72
N ILE A 164 -5.43 -24.07 2.47
CA ILE A 164 -6.07 -23.71 3.76
C ILE A 164 -7.56 -23.42 3.54
N LEU A 165 -7.90 -22.58 2.56
CA LEU A 165 -9.29 -22.21 2.27
C LEU A 165 -10.14 -23.41 1.86
N GLN A 166 -9.59 -24.28 1.00
CA GLN A 166 -10.26 -25.52 0.58
C GLN A 166 -10.49 -26.44 1.77
N THR A 167 -9.45 -26.71 2.57
CA THR A 167 -9.54 -27.56 3.75
C THR A 167 -10.53 -27.02 4.78
N TYR A 168 -10.54 -25.71 5.01
CA TYR A 168 -11.49 -25.08 5.92
C TYR A 168 -12.93 -25.29 5.45
N PHE A 169 -13.19 -25.06 4.16
CA PHE A 169 -14.51 -25.28 3.58
C PHE A 169 -14.93 -26.76 3.59
N GLU A 170 -14.00 -27.68 3.37
CA GLU A 170 -14.27 -29.12 3.47
C GLU A 170 -14.67 -29.55 4.89
N ARG A 171 -14.00 -29.00 5.91
CA ARG A 171 -14.26 -29.33 7.32
C ARG A 171 -15.54 -28.69 7.86
N PHE A 172 -15.84 -27.46 7.44
CA PHE A 172 -16.88 -26.63 8.07
C PHE A 172 -17.97 -26.13 7.10
N GLY A 173 -17.93 -26.52 5.83
CA GLY A 173 -18.91 -26.12 4.83
C GLY A 173 -20.33 -26.52 5.24
N GLY A 174 -21.21 -25.53 5.42
CA GLY A 174 -22.59 -25.74 5.88
C GLY A 174 -22.75 -25.91 7.40
N ALA A 175 -21.68 -25.71 8.17
CA ALA A 175 -21.69 -25.71 9.63
C ALA A 175 -21.38 -24.31 10.21
N VAL A 176 -21.48 -24.19 11.53
CA VAL A 176 -20.99 -23.01 12.27
C VAL A 176 -19.52 -23.25 12.61
N ALA A 177 -18.68 -22.25 12.34
CA ALA A 177 -17.25 -22.26 12.65
C ALA A 177 -16.83 -20.93 13.26
N SER A 178 -15.79 -21.00 14.09
CA SER A 178 -15.18 -19.86 14.79
C SER A 178 -13.86 -19.42 14.13
N SER A 179 -13.34 -18.26 14.55
CA SER A 179 -11.99 -17.84 14.15
C SER A 179 -10.93 -18.86 14.58
N ASP A 180 -11.06 -19.46 15.77
CA ASP A 180 -10.12 -20.46 16.28
C ASP A 180 -10.10 -21.72 15.40
N ASP A 181 -11.25 -22.11 14.84
CA ASP A 181 -11.33 -23.23 13.88
C ASP A 181 -10.54 -22.93 12.60
N PHE A 182 -10.63 -21.69 12.09
CA PHE A 182 -9.85 -21.26 10.95
C PHE A 182 -8.34 -21.23 11.27
N VAL A 183 -7.97 -20.68 12.42
CA VAL A 183 -6.56 -20.64 12.89
C VAL A 183 -5.97 -22.04 13.00
N ALA A 184 -6.74 -23.00 13.52
CA ALA A 184 -6.32 -24.40 13.58
C ALA A 184 -6.08 -24.99 12.19
N VAL A 185 -7.00 -24.79 11.23
CA VAL A 185 -6.82 -25.25 9.84
C VAL A 185 -5.60 -24.61 9.18
N ALA A 186 -5.41 -23.30 9.38
CA ALA A 186 -4.28 -22.59 8.81
C ALA A 186 -2.94 -23.13 9.34
N THR A 187 -2.86 -23.37 10.65
CA THR A 187 -1.68 -23.95 11.32
C THR A 187 -1.41 -25.37 10.82
N ASP A 188 -2.46 -26.21 10.77
CA ASP A 188 -2.36 -27.61 10.32
C ASP A 188 -1.85 -27.72 8.86
N VAL A 189 -2.45 -26.97 7.95
CA VAL A 189 -2.18 -27.10 6.51
C VAL A 189 -0.86 -26.44 6.13
N SER A 190 -0.47 -25.35 6.79
CA SER A 190 0.80 -24.68 6.51
C SER A 190 2.00 -25.34 7.17
N ASP A 191 1.79 -26.20 8.18
CA ASP A 191 2.83 -26.75 9.05
C ASP A 191 3.71 -25.64 9.69
N GLN A 192 3.07 -24.51 10.04
CA GLN A 192 3.72 -23.35 10.65
C GLN A 192 3.02 -22.95 11.94
N ASP A 193 3.80 -22.53 12.94
CA ASP A 193 3.24 -21.87 14.12
C ASP A 193 2.76 -20.46 13.75
N LEU A 194 1.44 -20.30 13.63
CA LEU A 194 0.76 -19.04 13.30
C LEU A 194 0.15 -18.36 14.53
N SER A 195 0.40 -18.86 15.75
CA SER A 195 -0.21 -18.33 16.97
C SER A 195 0.09 -16.84 17.16
N GLY A 196 1.37 -16.44 17.07
CA GLY A 196 1.79 -15.05 17.17
C GLY A 196 1.28 -14.17 16.02
N PHE A 197 1.12 -14.75 14.82
CA PHE A 197 0.55 -14.04 13.67
C PHE A 197 -0.91 -13.67 13.92
N PHE A 198 -1.74 -14.65 14.29
CA PHE A 198 -3.17 -14.39 14.53
C PHE A 198 -3.42 -13.56 15.80
N GLU A 199 -2.60 -13.69 16.84
CA GLU A 199 -2.66 -12.82 18.02
C GLU A 199 -2.50 -11.35 17.60
N ALA A 200 -1.45 -11.05 16.82
CA ALA A 200 -1.16 -9.70 16.36
C ALA A 200 -2.26 -9.15 15.43
N TRP A 201 -2.85 -9.99 14.57
CA TRP A 201 -3.87 -9.55 13.62
C TRP A 201 -5.27 -9.44 14.20
N LEU A 202 -5.67 -10.37 15.06
CA LEU A 202 -7.05 -10.51 15.53
C LEU A 202 -7.30 -9.89 16.90
N LYS A 203 -6.26 -9.74 17.73
CA LYS A 203 -6.41 -9.37 19.15
C LYS A 203 -5.66 -8.11 19.54
N ASP A 204 -4.46 -7.89 19.00
CA ASP A 204 -3.66 -6.74 19.39
C ASP A 204 -4.35 -5.41 19.05
N PRO A 205 -4.34 -4.42 19.95
CA PRO A 205 -5.02 -3.14 19.72
C PRO A 205 -4.38 -2.32 18.60
N LEU A 206 -3.11 -2.57 18.29
CA LEU A 206 -2.38 -1.93 17.21
C LEU A 206 -2.28 -2.88 16.02
N MET A 207 -2.33 -2.35 14.80
CA MET A 207 -2.03 -3.13 13.60
C MET A 207 -0.56 -3.58 13.60
N PRO A 208 -0.27 -4.84 13.22
CA PRO A 208 1.09 -5.32 13.04
C PRO A 208 1.68 -4.79 11.72
N ASP A 209 3.02 -4.84 11.63
CA ASP A 209 3.73 -4.58 10.39
C ASP A 209 3.39 -5.65 9.34
N ILE A 210 3.47 -5.27 8.07
CA ILE A 210 3.48 -6.18 6.92
C ILE A 210 4.76 -5.91 6.11
N PRO A 211 5.91 -6.44 6.56
CA PRO A 211 7.20 -6.19 5.93
C PRO A 211 7.21 -6.52 4.44
N GLU A 212 6.49 -7.57 4.04
CA GLU A 212 6.41 -8.04 2.66
C GLU A 212 5.68 -7.06 1.73
N MET A 213 5.01 -6.04 2.28
CA MET A 213 4.32 -4.98 1.54
C MET A 213 4.87 -3.59 1.83
N GLY A 214 5.98 -3.49 2.57
CA GLY A 214 6.57 -2.20 2.96
C GLY A 214 5.72 -1.40 3.95
N LEU A 215 4.79 -2.05 4.63
CA LEU A 215 3.88 -1.43 5.59
C LEU A 215 4.45 -1.62 6.99
N PHE A 216 5.34 -0.73 7.39
CA PHE A 216 5.95 -0.75 8.71
C PHE A 216 5.34 0.35 9.58
N LYS A 217 5.00 0.02 10.83
CA LYS A 217 4.50 0.95 11.85
C LYS A 217 5.43 2.14 12.06
N GLU A 218 6.74 1.95 11.89
CA GLU A 218 7.73 3.03 11.96
C GLU A 218 7.62 4.03 10.81
N ASN A 219 7.11 3.63 9.65
CA ASN A 219 6.93 4.54 8.52
C ASN A 219 5.75 5.49 8.72
N TYR A 220 5.01 5.35 9.81
CA TYR A 220 3.76 6.06 10.04
C TYR A 220 3.71 6.82 11.38
N ARG A 221 4.89 7.08 11.96
CA ARG A 221 5.07 7.90 13.17
C ARG A 221 5.79 9.20 12.86
#